data_AF-K1TLN4-F1
#
_entry.id   AF-K1TLN4-F1
#
_cell.length_a   1.000
_cell.length_b   1.000
_cell.length_c   1.000
_cell.angle_alpha   90.00
_cell.angle_beta   90.00
_cell.angle_gamma   90.00
#
_symmetry.space_group_name_H-M   'P 1'
#
loop_
_entity.id
_entity.type
_entity.pdbx_description
1 polymer ?
#
loop_
_entity_poly.entity_id
_entity_poly.type
_entity_poly.pdbx_seq_one_letter_code
_entity_poly.pdbx_strand_id
1 'polypeptide(L)'
;NNDGSGYERIETINGHREKVLFEAEGPGVVTRIWMTTSDKRGTLRFYFDGESAPRFTIPAYDLSQAPFFVGEALSLRHTNYETRPEGRGGNTFMLPLPYASHCRITFEEPDWERFVPRYYQINYRTYAPGTRIKSFEVSDTERLRFRLEELSAKLLRPQAYEGGEQHRVRMRLAPGKKQTLSLDGEDRAIYTLRFEVAAPGAGSDYARLMRGLTLSMDFDGMNTVWAPLGEFAGAGIGAPEVRSWYLDCDGMGRIESRWVMPYRHTASLTLENTTDREADVLVETTTDRYARTPSTLYFHTTWRQERDIPVSPNYDAPDNLDWNFITCSGRGVLRGDLLTLYNNAPDWYGEGDEKIWIDDDPFPSHFGTGTEDYYNCSWAPVVPFHTPFGGAPRADEASSHGYNTFMRTRNLDAIPFHRRLRFDIEMLSWHPGTVDYATTVWWYGDPESRAESASPRDEARVP
;
A
#
# COMPACT_ATOMS: atom_id res chain seq x y z
N ASN A 1 -15.63 6.19 13.80
CA ASN A 1 -14.46 5.76 14.58
C ASN A 1 -14.14 6.73 15.73
N ASN A 2 -14.21 6.33 17.01
CA ASN A 2 -13.96 7.21 18.19
C ASN A 2 -12.66 6.84 18.95
N ASP A 3 -11.67 6.38 18.20
CA ASP A 3 -10.38 5.81 18.61
C ASP A 3 -9.23 6.84 18.61
N GLY A 4 -9.46 8.07 18.15
CA GLY A 4 -8.47 9.17 18.13
C GLY A 4 -8.03 9.70 19.51
N SER A 5 -8.20 8.91 20.57
CA SER A 5 -7.69 9.18 21.92
C SER A 5 -6.39 8.45 22.22
N GLY A 6 -5.91 7.58 21.32
CA GLY A 6 -4.74 6.73 21.51
C GLY A 6 -3.45 7.51 21.82
N TYR A 7 -2.76 7.09 22.87
CA TYR A 7 -1.37 7.40 23.20
C TYR A 7 -0.89 6.35 24.20
N GLU A 8 0.41 6.08 24.28
CA GLU A 8 0.92 5.07 25.22
C GLU A 8 0.77 5.53 26.66
N ARG A 9 1.15 6.79 26.92
CA ARG A 9 1.09 7.42 28.25
C ARG A 9 1.29 8.95 28.16
N ILE A 10 1.04 9.64 29.26
CA ILE A 10 1.37 11.06 29.45
C ILE A 10 2.59 11.15 30.34
N GLU A 11 3.58 11.95 29.92
CA GLU A 11 4.77 12.26 30.72
C GLU A 11 4.97 13.76 30.88
N THR A 12 5.78 14.15 31.87
CA THR A 12 6.30 15.51 31.98
C THR A 12 7.78 15.50 31.64
N ILE A 13 8.16 16.11 30.52
CA ILE A 13 9.52 16.13 29.98
C ILE A 13 9.98 17.58 29.93
N ASN A 14 11.03 17.93 30.70
CA ASN A 14 11.51 19.31 30.86
C ASN A 14 10.40 20.34 31.17
N GLY A 15 9.38 19.96 31.94
CA GLY A 15 8.26 20.83 32.30
C GLY A 15 7.13 20.88 31.26
N HIS A 16 7.26 20.21 30.12
CA HIS A 16 6.20 20.04 29.15
C HIS A 16 5.38 18.79 29.46
N ARG A 17 4.06 18.92 29.50
CA ARG A 17 3.15 17.77 29.56
C ARG A 17 3.03 17.24 28.13
N GLU A 18 3.35 15.96 27.90
CA GLU A 18 3.46 15.39 26.56
C GLU A 18 2.77 14.02 26.49
N LYS A 19 2.00 13.77 25.42
CA LYS A 19 1.48 12.45 25.05
C LYS A 19 2.57 11.69 24.31
N VAL A 20 3.00 10.54 24.82
CA VAL A 20 3.94 9.65 24.11
C VAL A 20 3.16 8.89 23.06
N LEU A 21 3.45 9.15 21.78
CA LEU A 21 2.78 8.51 20.65
C LEU A 21 3.51 7.24 20.20
N PHE A 22 4.83 7.23 20.34
CA PHE A 22 5.70 6.13 19.98
C PHE A 22 6.97 6.18 20.80
N GLU A 23 7.42 5.01 21.27
CA GLU A 23 8.75 4.82 21.82
C GLU A 23 9.34 3.47 21.45
N ALA A 24 10.62 3.47 21.04
CA ALA A 24 11.37 2.25 20.75
C ALA A 24 12.80 2.34 21.27
N GLU A 25 13.26 1.21 21.83
CA GLU A 25 14.62 1.00 22.31
C GLU A 25 15.48 0.27 21.27
N GLY A 26 16.80 0.51 21.33
CA GLY A 26 17.79 -0.10 20.44
C GLY A 26 17.93 0.60 19.09
N PRO A 27 18.82 0.10 18.22
CA PRO A 27 19.02 0.66 16.89
C PRO A 27 17.82 0.36 15.99
N GLY A 28 17.35 1.36 15.23
CA GLY A 28 16.21 1.19 14.34
C GLY A 28 15.98 2.39 13.42
N VAL A 29 14.83 2.37 12.75
CA VAL A 29 14.41 3.45 11.85
C VAL A 29 12.89 3.55 11.79
N VAL A 30 12.35 4.76 11.95
CA VAL A 30 10.95 5.06 11.59
C VAL A 30 10.88 5.24 10.08
N THR A 31 9.95 4.54 9.42
CA THR A 31 9.90 4.44 7.95
C THR A 31 8.66 5.06 7.33
N ARG A 32 7.58 5.17 8.11
CA ARG A 32 6.34 5.85 7.70
C ARG A 32 5.66 6.42 8.93
N ILE A 33 5.19 7.65 8.82
CA ILE A 33 4.29 8.27 9.79
C ILE A 33 3.08 8.77 9.01
N TRP A 34 1.90 8.21 9.30
CA TRP A 34 0.63 8.73 8.84
C TRP A 34 -0.06 9.40 10.03
N MET A 35 -0.71 10.55 9.81
CA MET A 35 -1.48 11.22 10.86
C MET A 35 -2.58 12.11 10.31
N THR A 36 -3.66 12.24 11.07
CA THR A 36 -4.74 13.20 10.79
C THR A 36 -5.41 13.69 12.07
N THR A 37 -6.08 14.84 11.98
CA THR A 37 -6.80 15.48 13.08
C THR A 37 -7.73 16.57 12.53
N SER A 38 -8.74 16.98 13.30
CA SER A 38 -9.62 18.09 12.95
C SER A 38 -9.08 19.47 13.36
N ASP A 39 -8.02 19.52 14.16
CA ASP A 39 -7.36 20.76 14.60
C ASP A 39 -5.86 20.51 14.75
N LYS A 40 -5.01 21.09 13.90
CA LYS A 40 -3.57 20.80 13.86
C LYS A 40 -2.77 21.47 14.97
N ARG A 41 -3.36 22.32 15.82
CA ARG A 41 -2.61 23.07 16.83
C ARG A 41 -2.03 22.13 17.90
N GLY A 42 -0.82 22.46 18.36
CA GLY A 42 -0.03 21.70 19.33
C GLY A 42 1.43 21.64 18.89
N THR A 43 2.23 20.77 19.49
CA THR A 43 3.63 20.61 19.11
C THR A 43 4.05 19.14 19.12
N LEU A 44 4.48 18.63 17.97
CA LEU A 44 5.16 17.34 17.89
C LEU A 44 6.63 17.51 18.26
N ARG A 45 7.17 16.54 18.98
CA ARG A 45 8.55 16.57 19.50
C ARG A 45 9.21 15.22 19.24
N PHE A 46 10.45 15.28 18.77
CA PHE A 46 11.21 14.09 18.39
C PHE A 46 12.51 14.03 19.20
N TYR A 47 12.68 12.94 19.93
CA TYR A 47 13.83 12.67 20.78
C TYR A 47 14.57 11.44 20.25
N PHE A 48 15.89 11.51 20.24
CA PHE A 48 16.75 10.43 19.78
C PHE A 48 17.80 10.12 20.84
N ASP A 49 18.20 8.86 20.93
CA ASP A 49 19.34 8.41 21.72
C ASP A 49 19.33 8.86 23.20
N GLY A 50 18.13 8.96 23.79
CA GLY A 50 17.95 9.38 25.19
C GLY A 50 18.21 10.86 25.46
N GLU A 51 18.18 11.71 24.44
CA GLU A 51 18.29 13.16 24.59
C GLU A 51 17.22 13.73 25.53
N SER A 52 17.64 14.61 26.44
CA SER A 52 16.71 15.26 27.36
C SER A 52 15.86 16.33 26.68
N ALA A 53 16.36 16.97 25.61
CA ALA A 53 15.64 17.97 24.83
C ALA A 53 15.32 17.42 23.44
N PRO A 54 14.20 17.82 22.80
CA PRO A 54 13.86 17.31 21.48
C PRO A 54 14.88 17.78 20.46
N ARG A 55 15.35 16.87 19.60
CA ARG A 55 16.28 17.17 18.51
C ARG A 55 15.67 18.16 17.52
N PHE A 56 14.38 18.03 17.28
CA PHE A 56 13.56 19.00 16.57
C PHE A 56 12.11 18.92 17.02
N THR A 57 11.36 19.98 16.72
CA THR A 57 9.94 20.07 16.97
C THR A 57 9.21 20.49 15.70
N ILE A 58 7.92 20.17 15.64
CA ILE A 58 7.03 20.62 14.57
C ILE A 58 5.85 21.33 15.26
N PRO A 59 5.60 22.62 14.97
CA PRO A 59 4.61 23.43 15.68
C PRO A 59 3.16 23.13 15.26
N ALA A 60 2.89 21.86 14.95
CA ALA A 60 1.59 21.33 14.56
C ALA A 60 1.58 19.81 14.70
N TYR A 61 0.37 19.24 14.83
CA TYR A 61 0.10 17.82 14.56
C TYR A 61 0.04 17.58 13.04
N ASP A 62 1.14 17.86 12.34
CA ASP A 62 1.22 17.82 10.88
C ASP A 62 2.69 17.79 10.39
N LEU A 63 3.15 16.63 9.93
CA LEU A 63 4.55 16.49 9.47
C LEU A 63 4.86 17.25 8.18
N SER A 64 3.86 17.74 7.44
CA SER A 64 4.10 18.62 6.29
C SER A 64 4.68 19.98 6.69
N GLN A 65 4.69 20.29 7.99
CA GLN A 65 5.32 21.49 8.56
C GLN A 65 6.71 21.22 9.17
N ALA A 66 7.35 20.09 8.83
CA ALA A 66 8.72 19.81 9.27
C ALA A 66 9.65 21.00 8.98
N PRO A 67 10.49 21.44 9.94
CA PRO A 67 11.29 22.67 9.82
C PRO A 67 12.55 22.48 8.95
N PHE A 68 12.53 21.51 8.03
CA PHE A 68 13.66 21.10 7.22
C PHE A 68 13.20 20.50 5.89
N PHE A 69 14.12 20.36 4.95
CA PHE A 69 13.80 19.79 3.65
C PHE A 69 13.52 18.28 3.72
N VAL A 70 12.44 17.83 3.11
CA VAL A 70 12.03 16.41 3.08
C VAL A 70 12.09 15.84 1.66
N GLY A 71 11.70 16.65 0.67
CA GLY A 71 11.42 16.22 -0.70
C GLY A 71 9.92 15.97 -0.91
N GLU A 72 9.38 16.46 -2.03
CA GLU A 72 7.94 16.45 -2.32
C GLU A 72 7.31 15.06 -2.27
N ALA A 73 8.02 14.05 -2.77
CA ALA A 73 7.52 12.68 -2.79
C ALA A 73 7.44 12.03 -1.39
N LEU A 74 8.12 12.60 -0.39
CA LEU A 74 8.32 11.99 0.93
C LEU A 74 7.50 12.64 2.04
N SER A 75 6.76 13.72 1.76
CA SER A 75 5.74 14.27 2.66
C SER A 75 4.51 14.66 1.85
N LEU A 76 3.49 13.80 1.92
CA LEU A 76 2.31 13.86 1.08
C LEU A 76 1.12 14.33 1.91
N ARG A 77 0.59 15.51 1.61
CA ARG A 77 -0.67 15.98 2.20
C ARG A 77 -1.83 15.18 1.62
N HIS A 78 -2.79 14.81 2.46
CA HIS A 78 -3.99 14.11 2.03
C HIS A 78 -4.94 15.05 1.28
N THR A 79 -5.87 14.50 0.50
CA THR A 79 -6.72 15.27 -0.43
C THR A 79 -7.68 16.24 0.26
N ASN A 80 -8.18 15.90 1.45
CA ASN A 80 -9.09 16.73 2.26
C ASN A 80 -8.39 17.71 3.23
N TYR A 81 -7.13 18.06 2.95
CA TYR A 81 -6.33 18.92 3.81
C TYR A 81 -6.79 20.39 3.79
N GLU A 82 -7.02 20.98 4.96
CA GLU A 82 -7.31 22.40 5.13
C GLU A 82 -6.07 23.17 5.62
N THR A 83 -5.78 24.33 5.02
CA THR A 83 -4.56 25.11 5.34
C THR A 83 -4.61 25.84 6.68
N ARG A 84 -5.80 26.13 7.20
CA ARG A 84 -5.97 26.80 8.51
C ARG A 84 -5.53 25.87 9.66
N PRO A 85 -4.88 26.39 10.72
CA PRO A 85 -4.46 25.57 11.86
C PRO A 85 -5.62 24.80 12.53
N GLU A 86 -6.76 25.45 12.72
CA GLU A 86 -7.98 24.92 13.34
C GLU A 86 -8.88 24.11 12.38
N GLY A 87 -8.31 23.63 11.27
CA GLY A 87 -9.01 22.81 10.28
C GLY A 87 -8.39 21.43 10.13
N ARG A 88 -9.03 20.61 9.29
CA ARG A 88 -8.60 19.23 8.99
C ARG A 88 -7.14 19.18 8.53
N GLY A 89 -6.35 18.35 9.20
CA GLY A 89 -5.00 17.95 8.79
C GLY A 89 -5.02 16.62 8.07
N GLY A 90 -3.83 16.14 7.69
CA GLY A 90 -3.66 14.87 6.98
C GLY A 90 -2.31 14.84 6.27
N ASN A 91 -1.37 14.04 6.76
CA ASN A 91 -0.07 13.86 6.12
C ASN A 91 0.45 12.43 6.25
N THR A 92 1.04 11.95 5.16
CA THR A 92 1.85 10.73 5.14
C THR A 92 3.31 11.11 4.88
N PHE A 93 4.16 10.83 5.84
CA PHE A 93 5.58 11.15 5.85
C PHE A 93 6.41 9.87 5.71
N MET A 94 7.33 9.85 4.74
CA MET A 94 8.08 8.67 4.31
C MET A 94 9.60 8.88 4.34
N LEU A 95 10.08 10.04 4.79
CA LEU A 95 11.52 10.23 4.99
C LEU A 95 11.97 9.41 6.22
N PRO A 96 12.96 8.50 6.07
CA PRO A 96 13.39 7.66 7.18
C PRO A 96 14.02 8.47 8.31
N LEU A 97 13.63 8.16 9.54
CA LEU A 97 14.21 8.74 10.76
C LEU A 97 14.97 7.64 11.52
N PRO A 98 16.25 7.39 11.19
CA PRO A 98 17.07 6.40 11.90
C PRO A 98 17.39 6.85 13.33
N TYR A 99 17.62 5.88 14.21
CA TYR A 99 18.04 6.09 15.60
C TYR A 99 19.00 4.99 16.04
N ALA A 100 20.03 5.35 16.80
CA ALA A 100 21.12 4.45 17.15
C ALA A 100 20.83 3.65 18.42
N SER A 101 20.16 4.26 19.40
CA SER A 101 19.84 3.57 20.65
C SER A 101 18.42 3.77 21.14
N HIS A 102 17.73 4.85 20.74
CA HIS A 102 16.39 5.14 21.23
C HIS A 102 15.68 6.15 20.32
N CYS A 103 14.37 6.01 20.15
CA CYS A 103 13.54 7.04 19.53
C CYS A 103 12.23 7.20 20.31
N ARG A 104 11.87 8.44 20.56
CA ARG A 104 10.59 8.81 21.15
C ARG A 104 9.95 9.95 20.36
N ILE A 105 8.67 9.80 20.04
CA ILE A 105 7.86 10.81 19.36
C ILE A 105 6.70 11.15 20.28
N THR A 106 6.55 12.43 20.59
CA THR A 106 5.52 12.90 21.51
C THR A 106 4.73 14.06 20.91
N PHE A 107 3.58 14.33 21.52
CA PHE A 107 2.73 15.46 21.18
C PHE A 107 2.28 16.23 22.42
N GLU A 108 2.47 17.55 22.39
CA GLU A 108 2.00 18.49 23.39
C GLU A 108 0.72 19.18 22.89
N GLU A 109 -0.37 19.00 23.64
CA GLU A 109 -1.62 19.71 23.37
C GLU A 109 -1.49 21.19 23.73
N PRO A 110 -2.07 22.10 22.92
CA PRO A 110 -2.10 23.52 23.25
C PRO A 110 -3.09 23.84 24.39
N ASP A 111 -4.07 22.96 24.59
CA ASP A 111 -5.11 23.04 25.63
C ASP A 111 -5.44 21.62 26.08
N TRP A 112 -5.20 21.34 27.36
CA TRP A 112 -5.42 20.01 27.96
C TRP A 112 -6.84 19.80 28.49
N GLU A 113 -7.66 20.84 28.53
CA GLU A 113 -9.07 20.75 28.95
C GLU A 113 -9.97 20.38 27.77
N ARG A 114 -9.52 20.64 26.54
CA ARG A 114 -10.24 20.32 25.32
C ARG A 114 -9.75 19.02 24.70
N PHE A 115 -10.65 18.06 24.55
CA PHE A 115 -10.39 16.86 23.75
C PHE A 115 -10.44 17.19 22.25
N VAL A 116 -9.39 16.78 21.53
CA VAL A 116 -9.30 16.80 20.06
C VAL A 116 -8.82 15.42 19.61
N PRO A 117 -9.55 14.74 18.70
CA PRO A 117 -9.09 13.46 18.15
C PRO A 117 -7.75 13.60 17.41
N ARG A 118 -6.82 12.71 17.75
CA ARG A 118 -5.47 12.55 17.17
C ARG A 118 -5.35 11.13 16.64
N TYR A 119 -5.29 10.97 15.32
CA TYR A 119 -5.13 9.67 14.68
C TYR A 119 -3.71 9.58 14.11
N TYR A 120 -3.05 8.44 14.27
CA TYR A 120 -1.73 8.21 13.72
C TYR A 120 -1.41 6.73 13.52
N GLN A 121 -0.47 6.49 12.62
CA GLN A 121 0.21 5.20 12.44
C GLN A 121 1.70 5.47 12.30
N ILE A 122 2.53 4.81 13.12
CA ILE A 122 4.00 4.94 13.06
C ILE A 122 4.57 3.56 12.75
N ASN A 123 5.04 3.36 11.51
CA ASN A 123 5.73 2.14 11.10
C ASN A 123 7.24 2.31 11.28
N TYR A 124 7.87 1.31 11.87
CA TYR A 124 9.30 1.31 12.16
C TYR A 124 9.90 -0.07 11.96
N ARG A 125 11.24 -0.11 11.91
CA ARG A 125 12.02 -1.36 11.88
C ARG A 125 13.06 -1.34 12.98
N THR A 126 13.03 -2.35 13.84
CA THR A 126 14.07 -2.60 14.84
C THR A 126 15.21 -3.40 14.19
N TYR A 127 16.44 -3.00 14.47
CA TYR A 127 17.64 -3.70 14.02
C TYR A 127 18.24 -4.55 15.14
N ALA A 128 19.04 -5.54 14.75
CA ALA A 128 19.72 -6.39 15.71
C ALA A 128 20.59 -5.56 16.68
N PRO A 129 20.65 -5.91 17.98
CA PRO A 129 21.51 -5.22 18.94
C PRO A 129 22.95 -5.10 18.44
N GLY A 130 23.55 -3.91 18.62
CA GLY A 130 24.91 -3.60 18.15
C GLY A 130 25.02 -3.16 16.69
N THR A 131 23.91 -3.10 15.94
CA THR A 131 23.88 -2.52 14.60
C THR A 131 24.36 -1.06 14.65
N ARG A 132 25.40 -0.75 13.88
CA ARG A 132 25.92 0.62 13.76
C ARG A 132 25.06 1.41 12.77
N ILE A 133 24.29 2.34 13.29
CA ILE A 133 23.49 3.28 12.50
C ILE A 133 23.69 4.69 13.06
N LYS A 134 23.66 5.69 12.19
CA LYS A 134 23.68 7.10 12.59
C LYS A 134 22.23 7.56 12.80
N SER A 135 21.95 8.15 13.95
CA SER A 135 20.65 8.78 14.21
C SER A 135 20.39 9.96 13.29
N PHE A 136 19.11 10.23 13.07
CA PHE A 136 18.65 11.31 12.20
C PHE A 136 19.16 12.67 12.68
N GLU A 137 19.70 13.46 11.76
CA GLU A 137 20.12 14.83 12.00
C GLU A 137 19.45 15.76 11.00
N VAL A 138 18.88 16.87 11.47
CA VAL A 138 18.27 17.87 10.58
C VAL A 138 19.29 18.40 9.56
N SER A 139 20.55 18.57 9.97
CA SER A 139 21.63 19.02 9.07
C SER A 139 21.92 18.03 7.93
N ASP A 140 21.55 16.75 8.07
CA ASP A 140 21.72 15.78 6.99
C ASP A 140 20.76 16.04 5.83
N THR A 141 19.56 16.57 6.07
CA THR A 141 18.61 16.86 4.99
C THR A 141 19.08 17.99 4.10
N GLU A 142 19.73 19.02 4.67
CA GLU A 142 20.37 20.09 3.91
C GLU A 142 21.59 19.58 3.14
N ARG A 143 22.44 18.79 3.80
CA ARG A 143 23.63 18.19 3.17
C ARG A 143 23.25 17.24 2.03
N LEU A 144 22.11 16.57 2.12
CA LEU A 144 21.61 15.60 1.14
C LEU A 144 20.52 16.16 0.23
N ARG A 145 20.24 17.48 0.27
CA ARG A 145 19.13 18.12 -0.45
C ARG A 145 19.02 17.70 -1.92
N PHE A 146 20.13 17.79 -2.67
CA PHE A 146 20.15 17.39 -4.09
C PHE A 146 19.78 15.91 -4.29
N ARG A 147 20.22 15.01 -3.41
CA ARG A 147 19.87 13.58 -3.48
C ARG A 147 18.40 13.34 -3.12
N LEU A 148 17.85 14.11 -2.19
CA LEU A 148 16.43 14.05 -1.82
C LEU A 148 15.53 14.57 -2.96
N GLU A 149 15.97 15.63 -3.66
CA GLU A 149 15.30 16.14 -4.87
C GLU A 149 15.35 15.12 -6.01
N GLU A 150 16.51 14.53 -6.27
CA GLU A 150 16.68 13.48 -7.27
C GLU A 150 15.82 12.24 -6.94
N LEU A 151 15.81 11.81 -5.68
CA LEU A 151 14.97 10.73 -5.19
C LEU A 151 13.49 11.05 -5.39
N SER A 152 13.07 12.27 -5.04
CA SER A 152 11.68 12.70 -5.21
C SER A 152 11.27 12.70 -6.69
N ALA A 153 12.14 13.21 -7.57
CA ALA A 153 11.90 13.20 -9.01
C ALA A 153 11.78 11.78 -9.57
N LYS A 154 12.61 10.84 -9.09
CA LYS A 154 12.54 9.41 -9.47
C LYS A 154 11.27 8.75 -8.94
N LEU A 155 10.88 9.02 -7.70
CA LEU A 155 9.66 8.47 -7.11
C LEU A 155 8.40 8.95 -7.85
N LEU A 156 8.34 10.23 -8.21
CA LEU A 156 7.20 10.83 -8.93
C LEU A 156 7.17 10.47 -10.41
N ARG A 157 8.32 10.10 -10.99
CA ARG A 157 8.46 9.70 -12.40
C ARG A 157 9.38 8.46 -12.47
N PRO A 158 8.87 7.29 -12.08
CA PRO A 158 9.65 6.06 -12.12
C PRO A 158 10.11 5.81 -13.55
N GLN A 159 11.38 5.47 -13.69
CA GLN A 159 11.97 5.11 -14.97
C GLN A 159 11.89 3.59 -15.14
N ALA A 160 11.74 3.17 -16.40
CA ALA A 160 11.87 1.78 -16.75
C ALA A 160 13.30 1.29 -16.48
N TYR A 161 13.45 -0.01 -16.20
CA TYR A 161 14.76 -0.63 -16.12
C TYR A 161 15.51 -0.48 -17.45
N GLU A 162 16.78 -0.09 -17.37
CA GLU A 162 17.67 0.03 -18.52
C GLU A 162 18.58 -1.19 -18.61
N GLY A 163 18.74 -1.73 -19.82
CA GLY A 163 19.54 -2.93 -20.08
C GLY A 163 18.70 -4.20 -20.22
N GLY A 164 19.33 -5.35 -19.98
CA GLY A 164 18.71 -6.67 -20.12
C GLY A 164 18.32 -7.07 -21.55
N GLU A 165 17.74 -8.26 -21.65
CA GLU A 165 17.17 -8.81 -22.87
C GLU A 165 15.68 -8.46 -22.94
N GLN A 166 15.27 -7.94 -24.10
CA GLN A 166 13.90 -7.55 -24.38
C GLN A 166 13.14 -8.68 -25.08
N HIS A 167 11.97 -9.01 -24.56
CA HIS A 167 11.05 -9.99 -25.15
C HIS A 167 9.76 -9.29 -25.54
N ARG A 168 9.25 -9.61 -26.73
CA ARG A 168 8.03 -9.01 -27.27
C ARG A 168 7.18 -10.05 -27.97
N VAL A 169 5.89 -10.11 -27.63
CA VAL A 169 4.92 -10.99 -28.28
C VAL A 169 3.58 -10.28 -28.41
N ARG A 170 2.91 -10.46 -29.54
CA ARG A 170 1.53 -10.01 -29.74
C ARG A 170 0.59 -11.21 -29.60
N MET A 171 -0.30 -11.15 -28.62
CA MET A 171 -1.26 -12.20 -28.30
C MET A 171 -2.65 -11.81 -28.82
N ARG A 172 -3.20 -12.62 -29.72
CA ARG A 172 -4.60 -12.51 -30.17
C ARG A 172 -5.43 -13.62 -29.55
N LEU A 173 -6.28 -13.24 -28.61
CA LEU A 173 -7.01 -14.14 -27.73
C LEU A 173 -8.48 -14.10 -28.11
N ALA A 174 -8.95 -15.12 -28.83
CA ALA A 174 -10.38 -15.35 -28.97
C ALA A 174 -11.02 -15.71 -27.60
N PRO A 175 -12.35 -15.58 -27.44
CA PRO A 175 -13.06 -15.98 -26.22
C PRO A 175 -12.66 -17.37 -25.71
N GLY A 176 -12.33 -17.46 -24.42
CA GLY A 176 -11.89 -18.68 -23.74
C GLY A 176 -10.51 -19.21 -24.16
N LYS A 177 -9.73 -18.46 -24.95
CA LYS A 177 -8.38 -18.85 -25.35
C LYS A 177 -7.33 -18.21 -24.45
N LYS A 178 -6.20 -18.91 -24.37
CA LYS A 178 -4.99 -18.47 -23.68
C LYS A 178 -3.78 -18.54 -24.59
N GLN A 179 -2.83 -17.63 -24.38
CA GLN A 179 -1.50 -17.66 -25.00
C GLN A 179 -0.44 -17.46 -23.93
N THR A 180 0.76 -17.99 -24.16
CA THR A 180 1.85 -18.00 -23.18
C THR A 180 3.13 -17.50 -23.81
N LEU A 181 3.83 -16.61 -23.09
CA LEU A 181 5.22 -16.26 -23.32
C LEU A 181 6.08 -17.09 -22.36
N SER A 182 6.99 -17.87 -22.89
CA SER A 182 8.00 -18.62 -22.10
C SER A 182 9.32 -17.88 -22.12
N LEU A 183 9.97 -17.82 -20.96
CA LEU A 183 11.25 -17.17 -20.74
C LEU A 183 12.18 -18.18 -20.09
N ASP A 184 13.35 -18.37 -20.70
CA ASP A 184 14.38 -19.27 -20.20
C ASP A 184 15.61 -18.47 -19.76
N GLY A 185 16.33 -18.99 -18.79
CA GLY A 185 17.64 -18.47 -18.40
C GLY A 185 17.97 -18.71 -16.94
N GLU A 186 19.26 -18.83 -16.66
CA GLU A 186 19.76 -19.11 -15.31
C GLU A 186 19.84 -17.85 -14.46
N ASP A 187 19.22 -17.90 -13.27
CA ASP A 187 19.26 -16.84 -12.25
C ASP A 187 18.98 -15.44 -12.83
N ARG A 188 17.76 -15.28 -13.36
CA ARG A 188 17.28 -14.04 -13.97
C ARG A 188 16.10 -13.46 -13.20
N ALA A 189 15.75 -12.22 -13.52
CA ALA A 189 14.51 -11.62 -13.08
C ALA A 189 13.85 -10.87 -14.23
N ILE A 190 12.52 -10.86 -14.23
CA ILE A 190 11.74 -9.86 -14.97
C ILE A 190 11.86 -8.54 -14.21
N TYR A 191 12.31 -7.49 -14.87
CA TYR A 191 12.45 -6.14 -14.29
C TYR A 191 11.35 -5.18 -14.73
N THR A 192 10.80 -5.40 -15.92
CA THR A 192 9.65 -4.66 -16.44
C THR A 192 8.72 -5.64 -17.13
N LEU A 193 7.42 -5.41 -16.98
CA LEU A 193 6.37 -6.12 -17.68
C LEU A 193 5.33 -5.11 -18.16
N ARG A 194 5.13 -5.05 -19.48
CA ARG A 194 4.24 -4.12 -20.14
C ARG A 194 3.16 -4.84 -20.92
N PHE A 195 1.98 -4.26 -20.89
CA PHE A 195 0.85 -4.67 -21.71
C PHE A 195 0.33 -3.45 -22.47
N GLU A 196 0.10 -3.62 -23.77
CA GLU A 196 -0.73 -2.69 -24.55
C GLU A 196 -1.94 -3.46 -25.06
N VAL A 197 -3.07 -3.27 -24.39
CA VAL A 197 -4.36 -3.88 -24.75
C VAL A 197 -5.02 -2.99 -25.79
N ALA A 198 -5.22 -3.51 -27.00
CA ALA A 198 -5.98 -2.82 -28.03
C ALA A 198 -7.46 -2.78 -27.62
N ALA A 199 -7.92 -1.61 -27.18
CA ALA A 199 -9.30 -1.38 -26.77
C ALA A 199 -10.09 -0.63 -27.85
N PRO A 200 -11.39 -0.90 -28.02
CA PRO A 200 -12.26 -0.16 -28.96
C PRO A 200 -12.63 1.27 -28.48
N GLY A 201 -12.01 1.76 -27.40
CA GLY A 201 -12.29 3.06 -26.77
C GLY A 201 -12.42 2.94 -25.24
N ALA A 202 -12.47 4.08 -24.54
CA ALA A 202 -12.73 4.12 -23.09
C ALA A 202 -14.20 3.78 -22.78
N GLY A 203 -14.48 3.15 -21.64
CA GLY A 203 -15.84 2.88 -21.16
C GLY A 203 -16.08 1.44 -20.68
N SER A 204 -17.35 1.05 -20.60
CA SER A 204 -17.78 -0.26 -20.06
C SER A 204 -17.19 -1.46 -20.80
N ASP A 205 -16.94 -1.29 -22.09
CA ASP A 205 -16.33 -2.30 -22.95
C ASP A 205 -14.87 -2.57 -22.61
N TYR A 206 -14.11 -1.51 -22.36
CA TYR A 206 -12.74 -1.59 -21.86
C TYR A 206 -12.71 -2.17 -20.44
N ALA A 207 -13.59 -1.69 -19.55
CA ALA A 207 -13.70 -2.20 -18.18
C ALA A 207 -13.92 -3.73 -18.14
N ARG A 208 -14.87 -4.22 -18.95
CA ARG A 208 -15.15 -5.66 -19.08
C ARG A 208 -13.96 -6.43 -19.64
N LEU A 209 -13.28 -5.88 -20.65
CA LEU A 209 -12.10 -6.49 -21.24
C LEU A 209 -10.97 -6.63 -20.22
N MET A 210 -10.66 -5.56 -19.48
CA MET A 210 -9.58 -5.54 -18.48
C MET A 210 -9.85 -6.45 -17.28
N ARG A 211 -11.13 -6.64 -16.93
CA ARG A 211 -11.56 -7.58 -15.89
C ARG A 211 -11.52 -9.02 -16.37
N GLY A 212 -11.88 -9.30 -17.63
CA GLY A 212 -11.90 -10.66 -18.18
C GLY A 212 -10.57 -11.13 -18.82
N LEU A 213 -9.60 -10.23 -19.01
CA LEU A 213 -8.22 -10.63 -19.29
C LEU A 213 -7.55 -11.01 -17.97
N THR A 214 -7.20 -12.27 -17.79
CA THR A 214 -6.53 -12.75 -16.58
C THR A 214 -5.06 -13.04 -16.88
N LEU A 215 -4.20 -12.63 -15.95
CA LEU A 215 -2.77 -12.90 -15.94
C LEU A 215 -2.49 -14.07 -15.01
N SER A 216 -1.75 -15.05 -15.52
CA SER A 216 -1.15 -16.13 -14.74
C SER A 216 0.34 -16.15 -14.99
N MET A 217 1.17 -16.27 -13.95
CA MET A 217 2.62 -16.47 -14.12
C MET A 217 3.12 -17.66 -13.32
N ASP A 218 4.08 -18.36 -13.90
CA ASP A 218 4.79 -19.48 -13.31
C ASP A 218 6.28 -19.15 -13.25
N PHE A 219 6.91 -19.43 -12.11
CA PHE A 219 8.36 -19.34 -11.93
C PHE A 219 8.87 -20.68 -11.43
N ASP A 220 9.76 -21.31 -12.19
CA ASP A 220 10.37 -22.60 -11.89
C ASP A 220 9.35 -23.73 -11.54
N GLY A 221 8.21 -23.76 -12.23
CA GLY A 221 7.15 -24.74 -12.01
C GLY A 221 6.17 -24.37 -10.88
N MET A 222 6.28 -23.17 -10.34
CA MET A 222 5.39 -22.64 -9.31
C MET A 222 4.50 -21.53 -9.88
N ASN A 223 3.20 -21.79 -9.93
CA ASN A 223 2.21 -20.77 -10.28
C ASN A 223 1.94 -19.85 -9.09
N THR A 224 2.57 -18.69 -9.07
CA THR A 224 2.53 -17.76 -7.91
C THR A 224 1.75 -16.47 -8.18
N VAL A 225 1.41 -16.20 -9.44
CA VAL A 225 0.68 -15.00 -9.86
C VAL A 225 -0.60 -15.44 -10.52
N TRP A 226 -1.73 -14.96 -10.00
CA TRP A 226 -3.01 -15.01 -10.71
C TRP A 226 -3.91 -13.82 -10.33
N ALA A 227 -4.32 -13.01 -11.30
CA ALA A 227 -5.25 -11.91 -11.13
C ALA A 227 -5.84 -11.45 -12.48
N PRO A 228 -7.03 -10.83 -12.49
CA PRO A 228 -7.46 -9.99 -13.62
C PRO A 228 -6.43 -8.90 -13.94
N LEU A 229 -6.33 -8.49 -15.21
CA LEU A 229 -5.27 -7.61 -15.66
C LEU A 229 -5.42 -6.18 -15.11
N GLY A 230 -6.65 -5.68 -15.02
CA GLY A 230 -6.93 -4.38 -14.35
C GLY A 230 -6.60 -4.39 -12.85
N GLU A 231 -6.79 -5.53 -12.20
CA GLU A 231 -6.48 -5.74 -10.78
C GLU A 231 -4.95 -5.85 -10.57
N PHE A 232 -4.25 -6.62 -11.41
CA PHE A 232 -2.78 -6.70 -11.40
C PHE A 232 -2.12 -5.34 -11.65
N ALA A 233 -2.73 -4.50 -12.49
CA ALA A 233 -2.26 -3.15 -12.78
C ALA A 233 -2.39 -2.17 -11.60
N GLY A 234 -3.03 -2.58 -10.50
CA GLY A 234 -3.34 -1.72 -9.35
C GLY A 234 -4.46 -0.72 -9.63
N ALA A 235 -5.20 -0.90 -10.72
CA ALA A 235 -6.24 0.01 -11.16
C ALA A 235 -7.65 -0.45 -10.72
N GLY A 236 -7.85 -1.76 -10.53
CA GLY A 236 -9.12 -2.34 -10.13
C GLY A 236 -10.18 -2.34 -11.24
N ILE A 237 -11.46 -2.32 -10.84
CA ILE A 237 -12.59 -2.36 -11.77
C ILE A 237 -12.65 -1.07 -12.59
N GLY A 238 -12.77 -1.21 -13.90
CA GLY A 238 -12.72 -0.11 -14.85
C GLY A 238 -11.31 0.19 -15.36
N ALA A 239 -10.28 -0.34 -14.69
CA ALA A 239 -8.87 -0.11 -14.99
C ALA A 239 -8.52 1.37 -15.30
N PRO A 240 -8.90 2.33 -14.43
CA PRO A 240 -8.58 3.75 -14.58
C PRO A 240 -7.07 4.01 -14.55
N GLU A 241 -6.70 5.29 -14.64
CA GLU A 241 -5.31 5.71 -14.50
C GLU A 241 -4.73 5.32 -13.13
N VAL A 242 -3.47 4.89 -13.13
CA VAL A 242 -2.66 4.64 -11.95
C VAL A 242 -1.29 5.22 -12.21
N ARG A 243 -0.74 5.96 -11.23
CA ARG A 243 0.64 6.44 -11.23
C ARG A 243 1.27 6.14 -9.89
N SER A 244 2.16 5.16 -9.84
CA SER A 244 2.89 4.75 -8.64
C SER A 244 4.29 4.28 -8.98
N TRP A 245 5.15 4.07 -7.98
CA TRP A 245 6.52 3.60 -8.22
C TRP A 245 6.57 2.26 -8.98
N TYR A 246 5.77 1.28 -8.55
CA TYR A 246 5.80 -0.07 -9.13
C TYR A 246 4.86 -0.25 -10.32
N LEU A 247 3.81 0.56 -10.45
CA LEU A 247 2.74 0.35 -11.42
C LEU A 247 2.30 1.66 -12.05
N ASP A 248 2.17 1.65 -13.37
CA ASP A 248 1.47 2.67 -14.15
C ASP A 248 0.39 2.03 -15.03
N CYS A 249 -0.77 2.66 -15.08
CA CYS A 249 -1.87 2.33 -15.98
C CYS A 249 -2.38 3.65 -16.57
N ASP A 250 -2.58 3.75 -17.88
CA ASP A 250 -3.04 5.01 -18.50
C ASP A 250 -4.57 5.12 -18.60
N GLY A 251 -5.32 4.10 -18.18
CA GLY A 251 -6.77 4.05 -18.35
C GLY A 251 -7.24 3.75 -19.78
N MET A 252 -6.30 3.48 -20.69
CA MET A 252 -6.55 3.31 -22.13
C MET A 252 -5.93 2.01 -22.69
N GLY A 253 -5.45 1.13 -21.82
CA GLY A 253 -4.92 -0.19 -22.16
C GLY A 253 -3.42 -0.33 -22.05
N ARG A 254 -2.66 0.74 -21.75
CA ARG A 254 -1.23 0.64 -21.45
C ARG A 254 -1.02 0.41 -19.96
N ILE A 255 -0.34 -0.67 -19.62
CA ILE A 255 0.08 -1.02 -18.26
C ILE A 255 1.59 -1.23 -18.24
N GLU A 256 2.26 -0.72 -17.22
CA GLU A 256 3.65 -1.02 -16.91
C GLU A 256 3.78 -1.45 -15.45
N SER A 257 4.36 -2.63 -15.23
CA SER A 257 4.77 -3.15 -13.93
C SER A 257 6.29 -3.17 -13.83
N ARG A 258 6.79 -2.69 -12.69
CA ARG A 258 8.22 -2.64 -12.31
C ARG A 258 8.50 -3.51 -11.09
N TRP A 259 7.57 -4.41 -10.76
CA TRP A 259 7.85 -5.47 -9.80
C TRP A 259 8.99 -6.34 -10.34
N VAL A 260 10.03 -6.52 -9.53
CA VAL A 260 11.13 -7.43 -9.88
C VAL A 260 10.67 -8.85 -9.61
N MET A 261 10.71 -9.74 -10.60
CA MET A 261 10.20 -11.11 -10.46
C MET A 261 11.31 -12.12 -10.75
N PRO A 262 12.07 -12.56 -9.72
CA PRO A 262 13.17 -13.50 -9.88
C PRO A 262 12.70 -14.92 -10.24
N TYR A 263 13.48 -15.61 -11.07
CA TYR A 263 13.35 -17.02 -11.39
C TYR A 263 14.73 -17.67 -11.55
N ARG A 264 14.81 -18.99 -11.43
CA ARG A 264 16.07 -19.73 -11.45
C ARG A 264 16.39 -20.27 -12.84
N HIS A 265 15.40 -20.81 -13.54
CA HIS A 265 15.56 -21.48 -14.81
C HIS A 265 14.52 -21.03 -15.83
N THR A 266 13.25 -20.95 -15.38
CA THR A 266 12.12 -20.71 -16.28
C THR A 266 11.13 -19.75 -15.65
N ALA A 267 10.61 -18.83 -16.45
CA ALA A 267 9.40 -18.10 -16.15
C ALA A 267 8.42 -18.25 -17.31
N SER A 268 7.13 -18.25 -17.01
CA SER A 268 6.11 -18.13 -18.06
C SER A 268 5.02 -17.17 -17.66
N LEU A 269 4.51 -16.45 -18.66
CA LEU A 269 3.40 -15.52 -18.54
C LEU A 269 2.29 -15.99 -19.47
N THR A 270 1.12 -16.24 -18.92
CA THR A 270 -0.07 -16.64 -19.65
C THR A 270 -1.15 -15.58 -19.52
N LEU A 271 -1.67 -15.10 -20.64
CA LEU A 271 -2.91 -14.33 -20.68
C LEU A 271 -4.04 -15.25 -21.14
N GLU A 272 -5.16 -15.23 -20.41
CA GLU A 272 -6.40 -15.90 -20.77
C GLU A 272 -7.51 -14.86 -20.92
N ASN A 273 -8.26 -14.95 -22.01
CA ASN A 273 -9.41 -14.10 -22.26
C ASN A 273 -10.70 -14.83 -21.88
N THR A 274 -11.32 -14.40 -20.78
CA THR A 274 -12.59 -14.96 -20.29
C THR A 274 -13.81 -14.17 -20.76
N THR A 275 -13.63 -13.17 -21.62
CA THR A 275 -14.73 -12.40 -22.21
C THR A 275 -15.32 -13.06 -23.45
N ASP A 276 -16.39 -12.48 -23.97
CA ASP A 276 -17.08 -12.85 -25.21
C ASP A 276 -16.52 -12.15 -26.46
N ARG A 277 -15.48 -11.31 -26.32
CA ARG A 277 -14.84 -10.61 -27.45
C ARG A 277 -13.39 -11.02 -27.64
N GLU A 278 -12.86 -10.81 -28.84
CA GLU A 278 -11.43 -10.98 -29.09
C GLU A 278 -10.62 -9.89 -28.37
N ALA A 279 -9.48 -10.27 -27.81
CA ALA A 279 -8.50 -9.35 -27.24
C ALA A 279 -7.20 -9.40 -28.06
N ASP A 280 -6.64 -8.24 -28.38
CA ASP A 280 -5.32 -8.12 -28.99
C ASP A 280 -4.41 -7.37 -28.02
N VAL A 281 -3.40 -8.07 -27.50
CA VAL A 281 -2.52 -7.56 -26.45
C VAL A 281 -1.07 -7.68 -26.90
N LEU A 282 -0.36 -6.56 -26.94
CA LEU A 282 1.09 -6.58 -27.03
C LEU A 282 1.67 -6.75 -25.61
N VAL A 283 2.51 -7.77 -25.43
CA VAL A 283 3.25 -8.00 -24.19
C VAL A 283 4.73 -7.74 -24.45
N GLU A 284 5.34 -6.89 -23.62
CA GLU A 284 6.77 -6.60 -23.64
C GLU A 284 7.37 -6.81 -22.25
N THR A 285 8.53 -7.44 -22.15
CA THR A 285 9.20 -7.63 -20.87
C THR A 285 10.71 -7.59 -21.01
N THR A 286 11.36 -7.00 -20.01
CA THR A 286 12.83 -7.00 -19.89
C THR A 286 13.27 -8.00 -18.84
N THR A 287 14.19 -8.89 -19.22
CA THR A 287 14.82 -9.86 -18.31
C THR A 287 16.32 -9.63 -18.22
N ASP A 288 16.88 -9.69 -17.03
CA ASP A 288 18.32 -9.54 -16.82
C ASP A 288 18.81 -10.49 -15.71
N ARG A 289 20.13 -10.63 -15.59
CA ARG A 289 20.76 -11.41 -14.54
C ARG A 289 20.36 -10.88 -13.17
N TYR A 290 20.00 -11.81 -12.29
CA TYR A 290 19.63 -11.51 -10.92
C TYR A 290 20.56 -12.25 -9.96
N ALA A 291 21.27 -11.51 -9.11
CA ALA A 291 22.16 -12.10 -8.12
C ALA A 291 21.36 -12.74 -6.99
N ARG A 292 21.11 -14.06 -7.10
CA ARG A 292 20.38 -14.80 -6.08
C ARG A 292 21.16 -14.89 -4.77
N THR A 293 20.42 -14.88 -3.68
CA THR A 293 20.89 -15.07 -2.31
C THR A 293 19.98 -16.10 -1.62
N PRO A 294 20.36 -16.65 -0.46
CA PRO A 294 19.46 -17.50 0.34
C PRO A 294 18.14 -16.82 0.76
N SER A 295 18.09 -15.47 0.71
CA SER A 295 16.91 -14.65 0.96
C SER A 295 16.13 -14.28 -0.30
N THR A 296 16.54 -14.74 -1.49
CA THR A 296 15.75 -14.51 -2.72
C THR A 296 14.44 -15.26 -2.65
N LEU A 297 13.35 -14.53 -2.88
CA LEU A 297 11.97 -15.00 -2.87
C LEU A 297 11.37 -14.84 -4.27
N TYR A 298 10.33 -15.60 -4.55
CA TYR A 298 9.52 -15.51 -5.76
C TYR A 298 8.50 -14.40 -5.61
N PHE A 299 8.12 -13.78 -6.74
CA PHE A 299 7.05 -12.80 -6.74
C PHE A 299 5.69 -13.51 -6.78
N HIS A 300 4.76 -13.02 -5.98
CA HIS A 300 3.39 -13.52 -5.91
C HIS A 300 2.39 -12.39 -6.11
N THR A 301 1.30 -12.73 -6.78
CA THR A 301 0.08 -11.93 -6.80
C THR A 301 -1.10 -12.84 -6.49
N THR A 302 -1.88 -12.48 -5.50
CA THR A 302 -3.10 -13.21 -5.13
C THR A 302 -4.29 -12.30 -5.27
N TRP A 303 -5.30 -12.75 -6.02
CA TRP A 303 -6.59 -12.07 -6.12
C TRP A 303 -7.70 -12.88 -5.46
N ARG A 304 -8.65 -12.18 -4.85
CA ARG A 304 -9.92 -12.77 -4.39
C ARG A 304 -11.06 -11.77 -4.43
N GLN A 305 -12.28 -12.27 -4.35
CA GLN A 305 -13.47 -11.46 -4.15
C GLN A 305 -14.49 -12.14 -3.24
N GLU A 306 -15.35 -11.32 -2.65
CA GLU A 306 -16.54 -11.73 -1.94
C GLU A 306 -17.61 -10.63 -2.08
N ARG A 307 -18.87 -11.03 -2.15
CA ARG A 307 -20.01 -10.14 -2.41
C ARG A 307 -20.99 -10.17 -1.27
N ASP A 308 -21.82 -9.13 -1.20
CA ASP A 308 -22.86 -8.99 -0.20
C ASP A 308 -22.31 -9.04 1.24
N ILE A 309 -21.07 -8.57 1.45
CA ILE A 309 -20.45 -8.53 2.77
C ILE A 309 -21.18 -7.47 3.60
N PRO A 310 -21.78 -7.81 4.75
CA PRO A 310 -22.49 -6.84 5.55
C PRO A 310 -21.52 -5.80 6.14
N VAL A 311 -21.96 -4.55 6.18
CA VAL A 311 -21.30 -3.45 6.90
C VAL A 311 -22.25 -2.83 7.90
N SER A 312 -21.72 -2.34 9.02
CA SER A 312 -22.53 -1.84 10.15
C SER A 312 -21.94 -0.56 10.76
N PRO A 313 -22.77 0.39 11.23
CA PRO A 313 -22.31 1.50 12.06
C PRO A 313 -22.13 1.16 13.54
N ASN A 314 -22.63 -0.01 13.96
CA ASN A 314 -22.46 -0.50 15.31
C ASN A 314 -21.26 -1.45 15.36
N TYR A 315 -20.22 -1.04 16.08
CA TYR A 315 -18.99 -1.80 16.27
C TYR A 315 -19.25 -3.18 16.92
N ASP A 316 -20.15 -3.24 17.90
CA ASP A 316 -20.48 -4.47 18.62
C ASP A 316 -21.57 -5.31 17.91
N ALA A 317 -21.95 -4.95 16.68
CA ALA A 317 -22.92 -5.74 15.93
C ALA A 317 -22.35 -7.12 15.62
N PRO A 318 -23.16 -8.20 15.67
CA PRO A 318 -22.73 -9.54 15.24
C PRO A 318 -22.24 -9.57 13.79
N ASP A 319 -22.72 -8.63 12.97
CA ASP A 319 -22.40 -8.51 11.56
C ASP A 319 -21.20 -7.56 11.28
N ASN A 320 -20.63 -6.90 12.31
CA ASN A 320 -19.36 -6.20 12.17
C ASN A 320 -18.23 -7.24 12.26
N LEU A 321 -17.83 -7.73 11.10
CA LEU A 321 -16.87 -8.82 10.96
C LEU A 321 -15.46 -8.25 10.72
N ASP A 322 -14.45 -8.97 11.21
CA ASP A 322 -13.10 -8.87 10.67
C ASP A 322 -13.07 -9.69 9.37
N TRP A 323 -13.22 -9.02 8.23
CA TRP A 323 -13.15 -9.68 6.92
C TRP A 323 -11.70 -9.95 6.55
N ASN A 324 -11.37 -11.21 6.27
CA ASN A 324 -9.98 -11.65 6.18
C ASN A 324 -9.26 -11.16 4.91
N PHE A 325 -8.89 -9.90 4.70
CA PHE A 325 -8.22 -9.42 3.46
C PHE A 325 -7.29 -10.44 2.76
N ILE A 326 -6.32 -11.02 3.47
CA ILE A 326 -5.49 -12.16 3.01
C ILE A 326 -4.92 -12.96 4.19
N THR A 327 -4.76 -14.27 3.99
CA THR A 327 -3.86 -15.09 4.82
C THR A 327 -2.76 -15.70 3.95
N CYS A 328 -1.50 -15.51 4.34
CA CYS A 328 -0.34 -16.16 3.74
C CYS A 328 0.32 -17.09 4.75
N SER A 329 0.77 -18.26 4.31
CA SER A 329 1.65 -19.16 5.07
C SER A 329 2.99 -19.33 4.37
N GLY A 330 4.00 -19.73 5.14
CA GLY A 330 5.40 -19.80 4.72
C GLY A 330 6.19 -18.54 5.10
N ARG A 331 7.37 -18.37 4.50
CA ARG A 331 8.21 -17.18 4.71
C ARG A 331 8.06 -16.22 3.56
N GLY A 332 7.74 -14.97 3.87
CA GLY A 332 7.55 -13.98 2.83
C GLY A 332 7.66 -12.54 3.29
N VAL A 333 7.33 -11.63 2.37
CA VAL A 333 7.28 -10.19 2.59
C VAL A 333 6.08 -9.63 1.83
N LEU A 334 5.12 -9.06 2.55
CA LEU A 334 4.01 -8.30 1.97
C LEU A 334 4.53 -6.96 1.44
N ARG A 335 4.28 -6.67 0.15
CA ARG A 335 4.83 -5.50 -0.55
C ARG A 335 3.79 -4.54 -1.09
N GLY A 336 2.51 -4.87 -1.05
CA GLY A 336 1.44 -3.96 -1.39
C GLY A 336 0.15 -4.68 -1.64
N ASP A 337 -0.90 -3.91 -1.84
CA ASP A 337 -2.24 -4.42 -2.04
C ASP A 337 -3.14 -3.38 -2.74
N LEU A 338 -4.23 -3.90 -3.28
CA LEU A 338 -5.32 -3.20 -3.93
C LEU A 338 -6.62 -3.67 -3.27
N LEU A 339 -7.45 -2.74 -2.85
CA LEU A 339 -8.85 -2.97 -2.51
C LEU A 339 -9.71 -2.33 -3.59
N THR A 340 -10.42 -3.16 -4.33
CA THR A 340 -11.46 -2.73 -5.27
C THR A 340 -12.81 -3.09 -4.66
N LEU A 341 -13.78 -2.19 -4.71
CA LEU A 341 -15.11 -2.50 -4.18
C LEU A 341 -16.25 -1.84 -4.93
N TYR A 342 -17.44 -2.42 -4.79
CA TYR A 342 -18.71 -1.73 -5.00
C TYR A 342 -19.40 -1.54 -3.64
N ASN A 343 -19.72 -0.29 -3.30
CA ASN A 343 -20.41 0.06 -2.07
C ASN A 343 -21.93 0.13 -2.33
N ASN A 344 -22.69 -0.77 -1.72
CA ASN A 344 -24.16 -0.74 -1.77
C ASN A 344 -24.77 0.09 -0.61
N ALA A 345 -23.97 0.50 0.37
CA ALA A 345 -24.42 1.40 1.43
C ALA A 345 -24.65 2.82 0.87
N PRO A 346 -25.52 3.63 1.52
CA PRO A 346 -25.83 4.98 1.04
C PRO A 346 -24.68 5.98 1.23
N ASP A 347 -23.78 5.74 2.18
CA ASP A 347 -22.62 6.60 2.47
C ASP A 347 -21.36 5.76 2.78
N TRP A 348 -20.38 6.36 3.46
CA TRP A 348 -19.05 5.83 3.74
C TRP A 348 -19.07 4.44 4.39
N TYR A 349 -18.25 3.54 3.84
CA TYR A 349 -18.14 2.12 4.19
C TYR A 349 -16.83 1.77 4.91
N GLY A 350 -15.89 2.72 4.99
CA GLY A 350 -14.49 2.44 5.27
C GLY A 350 -14.01 2.93 6.62
N GLU A 351 -14.86 2.93 7.65
CA GLU A 351 -14.43 3.29 9.02
C GLU A 351 -13.65 2.16 9.70
N GLY A 352 -13.58 0.98 9.09
CA GLY A 352 -12.98 -0.20 9.70
C GLY A 352 -11.46 -0.19 9.67
N ASP A 353 -10.86 -0.63 10.78
CA ASP A 353 -9.43 -0.68 10.98
C ASP A 353 -8.81 -1.91 10.28
N GLU A 354 -7.63 -1.76 9.68
CA GLU A 354 -6.82 -2.92 9.32
C GLU A 354 -6.24 -3.58 10.57
N LYS A 355 -6.20 -4.92 10.56
CA LYS A 355 -5.55 -5.72 11.59
C LYS A 355 -4.62 -6.72 10.95
N ILE A 356 -3.32 -6.58 11.18
CA ILE A 356 -2.31 -7.46 10.60
C ILE A 356 -1.54 -8.16 11.71
N TRP A 357 -1.65 -9.49 11.74
CA TRP A 357 -0.85 -10.37 12.61
C TRP A 357 0.31 -10.94 11.82
N ILE A 358 1.49 -10.85 12.42
CA ILE A 358 2.73 -11.41 11.90
C ILE A 358 3.06 -12.64 12.75
N ASP A 359 3.25 -13.77 12.08
CA ASP A 359 3.56 -15.06 12.66
C ASP A 359 2.60 -15.47 13.79
N ASP A 360 3.11 -15.53 15.03
CA ASP A 360 2.38 -15.99 16.21
C ASP A 360 2.10 -14.84 17.20
N ASP A 361 2.15 -13.59 16.73
CA ASP A 361 1.88 -12.42 17.56
C ASP A 361 0.47 -12.50 18.20
N PRO A 362 0.33 -12.29 19.53
CA PRO A 362 -0.94 -12.45 20.24
C PRO A 362 -1.93 -11.31 20.00
N PHE A 363 -1.46 -10.20 19.42
CA PHE A 363 -2.20 -8.99 19.11
C PHE A 363 -1.75 -8.51 17.72
N PRO A 364 -2.59 -7.83 16.92
CA PRO A 364 -2.15 -7.31 15.62
C PRO A 364 -0.89 -6.46 15.76
N SER A 365 0.17 -6.83 15.05
CA SER A 365 1.40 -6.03 14.95
C SER A 365 1.14 -4.70 14.21
N HIS A 366 0.08 -4.67 13.39
CA HIS A 366 -0.51 -3.45 12.85
C HIS A 366 -1.98 -3.39 13.23
N PHE A 367 -2.40 -2.28 13.82
CA PHE A 367 -3.78 -1.96 14.14
C PHE A 367 -4.09 -0.57 13.58
N GLY A 368 -5.11 -0.51 12.73
CA GLY A 368 -5.50 0.65 11.93
C GLY A 368 -6.30 1.72 12.65
N THR A 369 -6.83 2.64 11.84
CA THR A 369 -7.76 3.72 12.24
C THR A 369 -8.88 3.97 11.22
N GLY A 370 -8.89 3.21 10.12
CA GLY A 370 -9.83 3.41 9.01
C GLY A 370 -9.27 2.85 7.70
N THR A 371 -10.16 2.52 6.78
CA THR A 371 -9.78 1.96 5.47
C THR A 371 -9.04 3.01 4.63
N GLU A 372 -9.53 4.25 4.56
CA GLU A 372 -8.85 5.31 3.82
C GLU A 372 -7.50 5.69 4.43
N ASP A 373 -7.40 5.56 5.74
CA ASP A 373 -6.21 5.87 6.54
C ASP A 373 -5.08 4.90 6.20
N TYR A 374 -5.39 3.60 6.11
CA TYR A 374 -4.47 2.57 5.62
C TYR A 374 -3.89 2.93 4.25
N TYR A 375 -4.70 3.51 3.36
CA TYR A 375 -4.32 3.86 1.99
C TYR A 375 -3.69 5.25 1.83
N ASN A 376 -3.13 5.81 2.90
CA ASN A 376 -2.42 7.11 2.90
C ASN A 376 -3.32 8.30 2.52
N CYS A 377 -4.61 8.22 2.86
CA CYS A 377 -5.53 9.36 2.80
C CYS A 377 -6.12 9.61 4.20
N SER A 378 -7.13 10.46 4.29
CA SER A 378 -7.92 10.67 5.50
C SER A 378 -9.18 11.45 5.13
N TRP A 379 -10.22 11.28 5.94
CA TRP A 379 -11.51 11.95 5.80
C TRP A 379 -12.27 11.52 4.53
N ALA A 380 -13.45 10.95 4.73
CA ALA A 380 -14.44 10.81 3.67
C ALA A 380 -15.13 12.16 3.34
N PRO A 381 -15.58 12.36 2.09
CA PRO A 381 -15.40 11.44 0.97
C PRO A 381 -13.99 11.50 0.37
N VAL A 382 -13.52 10.35 -0.08
CA VAL A 382 -12.26 10.24 -0.81
C VAL A 382 -12.49 10.66 -2.27
N VAL A 383 -11.57 11.46 -2.80
CA VAL A 383 -11.49 11.79 -4.23
C VAL A 383 -10.29 11.10 -4.87
N PRO A 384 -10.30 10.82 -6.18
CA PRO A 384 -9.19 10.13 -6.81
C PRO A 384 -7.84 10.85 -6.65
N PHE A 385 -6.79 10.09 -6.36
CA PHE A 385 -5.43 10.62 -6.23
C PHE A 385 -4.37 9.55 -6.49
N HIS A 386 -3.15 10.01 -6.78
CA HIS A 386 -2.00 9.15 -7.06
C HIS A 386 -0.75 9.65 -6.34
N THR A 387 0.03 8.71 -5.82
CA THR A 387 1.30 8.97 -5.15
C THR A 387 2.29 7.86 -5.54
N PRO A 388 3.61 8.08 -5.34
CA PRO A 388 4.60 7.03 -5.54
C PRO A 388 4.33 5.76 -4.73
N PHE A 389 3.56 5.85 -3.63
CA PHE A 389 3.31 4.77 -2.67
C PHE A 389 1.88 4.22 -2.74
N GLY A 390 1.07 4.61 -3.72
CA GLY A 390 -0.33 4.18 -3.85
C GLY A 390 -1.29 5.33 -4.16
N GLY A 391 -2.58 5.13 -3.90
CA GLY A 391 -3.60 6.15 -4.14
C GLY A 391 -5.03 5.59 -4.08
N ALA A 392 -5.98 6.40 -4.52
CA ALA A 392 -7.34 5.96 -4.79
C ALA A 392 -7.64 6.15 -6.30
N PRO A 393 -7.39 5.14 -7.16
CA PRO A 393 -7.59 5.29 -8.60
C PRO A 393 -9.04 5.55 -9.04
N ARG A 394 -10.02 5.19 -8.19
CA ARG A 394 -11.45 5.34 -8.50
C ARG A 394 -12.26 5.72 -7.27
N ALA A 395 -13.15 6.68 -7.44
CA ALA A 395 -14.26 6.99 -6.53
C ALA A 395 -15.40 7.54 -7.40
N ASP A 396 -16.51 6.80 -7.51
CA ASP A 396 -17.59 7.12 -8.45
C ASP A 396 -18.48 8.28 -7.96
N GLU A 397 -18.83 8.29 -6.67
CA GLU A 397 -19.74 9.27 -6.08
C GLU A 397 -19.17 9.92 -4.81
N ALA A 398 -19.57 11.16 -4.55
CA ALA A 398 -19.18 11.88 -3.32
C ALA A 398 -19.80 11.30 -2.04
N SER A 399 -20.83 10.45 -2.15
CA SER A 399 -21.34 9.63 -1.04
C SER A 399 -20.43 8.43 -0.76
N SER A 400 -19.51 8.11 -1.67
CA SER A 400 -18.78 6.85 -1.74
C SER A 400 -19.65 5.65 -2.14
N HIS A 401 -20.90 5.85 -2.56
CA HIS A 401 -21.71 4.81 -3.21
C HIS A 401 -21.09 4.42 -4.56
N GLY A 402 -21.31 3.18 -5.00
CA GLY A 402 -20.79 2.67 -6.26
C GLY A 402 -19.34 2.20 -6.17
N TYR A 403 -18.60 2.26 -7.28
CA TYR A 403 -17.25 1.69 -7.30
C TYR A 403 -16.22 2.62 -6.67
N ASN A 404 -15.37 2.03 -5.83
CA ASN A 404 -14.22 2.67 -5.24
C ASN A 404 -13.00 1.76 -5.37
N THR A 405 -11.81 2.35 -5.42
CA THR A 405 -10.58 1.57 -5.49
C THR A 405 -9.47 2.29 -4.75
N PHE A 406 -8.74 1.54 -3.93
CA PHE A 406 -7.56 1.99 -3.22
C PHE A 406 -6.39 1.06 -3.46
N MET A 407 -5.19 1.62 -3.54
CA MET A 407 -3.96 0.91 -3.77
C MET A 407 -2.89 1.41 -2.82
N ARG A 408 -2.09 0.49 -2.26
CA ARG A 408 -0.90 0.81 -1.49
C ARG A 408 0.28 -0.04 -1.95
N THR A 409 1.43 0.60 -2.14
CA THR A 409 2.72 -0.08 -2.27
C THR A 409 3.56 0.20 -1.04
N ARG A 410 4.17 -0.86 -0.51
CA ARG A 410 5.01 -0.83 0.68
C ARG A 410 6.47 -0.83 0.24
N ASN A 411 7.08 0.34 0.36
CA ASN A 411 8.45 0.57 -0.11
C ASN A 411 9.42 0.43 1.06
N LEU A 412 9.26 1.28 2.08
CA LEU A 412 10.11 1.28 3.27
C LEU A 412 9.43 0.64 4.49
N ASP A 413 8.18 0.24 4.35
CA ASP A 413 7.30 -0.30 5.39
C ASP A 413 6.73 -1.67 4.98
N ALA A 414 7.50 -2.44 4.22
CA ALA A 414 7.18 -3.83 3.89
C ALA A 414 7.05 -4.69 5.15
N ILE A 415 6.12 -5.65 5.15
CA ILE A 415 5.89 -6.53 6.30
C ILE A 415 6.50 -7.92 6.04
N PRO A 416 7.68 -8.23 6.60
CA PRO A 416 8.22 -9.58 6.57
C PRO A 416 7.46 -10.50 7.53
N PHE A 417 7.38 -11.79 7.19
CA PHE A 417 6.84 -12.84 8.04
C PHE A 417 7.62 -14.15 7.81
N HIS A 418 7.73 -14.97 8.85
CA HIS A 418 8.54 -16.21 8.79
C HIS A 418 7.70 -17.47 8.62
N ARG A 419 6.45 -17.43 9.05
CA ARG A 419 5.52 -18.57 9.10
C ARG A 419 4.15 -18.20 8.57
N ARG A 420 3.62 -17.04 8.97
CA ARG A 420 2.25 -16.65 8.65
C ARG A 420 2.08 -15.14 8.64
N LEU A 421 1.24 -14.63 7.75
CA LEU A 421 0.69 -13.29 7.83
C LEU A 421 -0.82 -13.40 7.69
N ARG A 422 -1.56 -12.82 8.64
CA ARG A 422 -3.02 -12.65 8.53
C ARG A 422 -3.31 -11.16 8.51
N PHE A 423 -3.97 -10.70 7.46
CA PHE A 423 -4.46 -9.35 7.32
C PHE A 423 -5.99 -9.43 7.23
N ASP A 424 -6.65 -8.86 8.22
CA ASP A 424 -8.11 -8.69 8.27
C ASP A 424 -8.44 -7.18 8.25
N ILE A 425 -9.66 -6.83 7.85
CA ILE A 425 -10.17 -5.46 7.89
C ILE A 425 -11.58 -5.46 8.48
N GLU A 426 -11.86 -4.54 9.39
CA GLU A 426 -13.20 -4.42 9.97
C GLU A 426 -14.23 -3.92 8.94
N MET A 427 -15.46 -4.41 9.05
CA MET A 427 -16.57 -4.03 8.17
C MET A 427 -17.45 -2.93 8.78
N LEU A 428 -16.81 -1.83 9.21
CA LEU A 428 -17.45 -0.69 9.87
C LEU A 428 -17.79 0.44 8.89
N SER A 429 -19.02 0.93 8.92
CA SER A 429 -19.56 1.96 8.01
C SER A 429 -20.33 3.06 8.76
N TRP A 430 -20.77 4.11 8.05
CA TRP A 430 -21.68 5.12 8.63
C TRP A 430 -23.14 4.66 8.64
N HIS A 431 -23.52 3.81 7.69
CA HIS A 431 -24.86 3.28 7.54
C HIS A 431 -24.83 1.78 7.21
N PRO A 432 -25.82 1.01 7.71
CA PRO A 432 -25.89 -0.41 7.40
C PRO A 432 -26.09 -0.62 5.90
N GLY A 433 -25.52 -1.68 5.37
CA GLY A 433 -25.59 -2.02 3.96
C GLY A 433 -24.74 -3.24 3.65
N THR A 434 -24.36 -3.38 2.38
CA THR A 434 -23.38 -4.38 1.96
C THR A 434 -22.33 -3.77 1.06
N VAL A 435 -21.19 -4.46 0.96
CA VAL A 435 -20.14 -4.15 0.01
C VAL A 435 -19.72 -5.41 -0.74
N ASP A 436 -19.31 -5.22 -1.98
CA ASP A 436 -18.67 -6.25 -2.78
C ASP A 436 -17.19 -5.95 -2.82
N TYR A 437 -16.36 -6.74 -2.15
CA TYR A 437 -14.92 -6.51 -2.07
C TYR A 437 -14.16 -7.46 -3.00
N ALA A 438 -13.15 -6.92 -3.66
CA ALA A 438 -12.11 -7.67 -4.33
C ALA A 438 -10.74 -7.15 -3.88
N THR A 439 -9.82 -8.05 -3.61
CA THR A 439 -8.47 -7.69 -3.19
C THR A 439 -7.44 -8.29 -4.12
N THR A 440 -6.37 -7.54 -4.38
CA THR A 440 -5.16 -8.03 -5.04
C THR A 440 -3.98 -7.73 -4.15
N VAL A 441 -3.18 -8.74 -3.83
CA VAL A 441 -2.02 -8.58 -2.94
C VAL A 441 -0.75 -8.92 -3.69
N TRP A 442 0.22 -8.00 -3.67
CA TRP A 442 1.57 -8.22 -4.19
C TRP A 442 2.52 -8.51 -3.04
N TRP A 443 3.18 -9.67 -3.11
CA TRP A 443 4.08 -10.12 -2.05
C TRP A 443 5.19 -10.99 -2.62
N TYR A 444 6.17 -11.30 -1.79
CA TYR A 444 7.24 -12.23 -2.14
C TYR A 444 7.24 -13.41 -1.17
N GLY A 445 7.36 -14.63 -1.69
CA GLY A 445 7.30 -15.85 -0.92
C GLY A 445 8.42 -16.81 -1.30
N ASP A 446 8.78 -17.71 -0.40
CA ASP A 446 9.66 -18.82 -0.72
C ASP A 446 8.89 -19.92 -1.50
N PRO A 447 9.56 -20.96 -2.01
CA PRO A 447 8.89 -22.03 -2.76
C PRO A 447 7.76 -22.75 -2.02
N GLU A 448 7.71 -22.68 -0.69
CA GLU A 448 6.69 -23.33 0.13
C GLU A 448 5.55 -22.38 0.49
N SER A 449 5.73 -21.07 0.27
CA SER A 449 4.77 -20.05 0.67
C SER A 449 3.52 -20.03 -0.19
N ARG A 450 2.35 -19.89 0.43
CA ARG A 450 1.04 -19.91 -0.24
C ARG A 450 0.13 -18.84 0.33
N ALA A 451 -0.82 -18.36 -0.47
CA ALA A 451 -1.97 -17.64 0.03
C ALA A 451 -3.13 -18.64 0.26
N GLU A 452 -3.72 -18.62 1.45
CA GLU A 452 -4.75 -19.57 1.87
C GLU A 452 -6.15 -19.17 1.41
N SER A 453 -6.38 -17.87 1.20
CA SER A 453 -7.69 -17.27 0.95
C SER A 453 -7.89 -16.78 -0.50
N ALA A 454 -7.29 -17.46 -1.49
CA ALA A 454 -7.41 -17.08 -2.90
C ALA A 454 -8.76 -17.53 -3.50
N SER A 455 -9.43 -16.65 -4.27
CA SER A 455 -10.67 -17.05 -4.97
C SER A 455 -10.39 -18.11 -6.03
N PRO A 456 -11.33 -19.04 -6.27
CA PRO A 456 -11.34 -19.87 -7.45
C PRO A 456 -11.23 -19.04 -8.73
N ARG A 457 -10.50 -19.56 -9.72
CA ARG A 457 -10.21 -18.82 -10.96
C ARG A 457 -11.44 -18.40 -11.76
N ASP A 458 -12.54 -19.15 -11.61
CA ASP A 458 -13.80 -18.89 -12.32
C ASP A 458 -14.56 -17.67 -11.77
N GLU A 459 -14.25 -17.20 -10.56
CA GLU A 459 -14.93 -16.04 -9.96
C GLU A 459 -14.62 -14.72 -10.68
N ALA A 460 -13.45 -14.61 -11.32
CA ALA A 460 -13.10 -13.45 -12.16
C ALA A 460 -14.01 -13.27 -13.39
N ARG A 461 -14.84 -14.28 -13.73
CA ARG A 461 -15.79 -14.21 -14.86
C ARG A 461 -17.07 -13.44 -14.53
N VAL A 462 -17.32 -13.17 -13.25
CA VAL A 462 -18.49 -12.41 -12.80
C VAL A 462 -18.02 -10.98 -12.49
N PRO A 463 -18.61 -9.95 -13.15
CA PRO A 463 -18.27 -8.56 -12.92
C PRO A 463 -18.32 -8.15 -11.45
#